data_AF-A0A820RC81-F1
#
_entry.id   AF-A0A820RC81-F1
#
_cell.length_a   1.000
_cell.length_b   1.000
_cell.length_c   1.000
_cell.angle_alpha   90.00
_cell.angle_beta   90.00
_cell.angle_gamma   90.00
#
_symmetry.space_group_name_H-M   'P 1'
#
loop_
_entity.id
_entity.type
_entity.pdbx_description
1 polymer ?
#
loop_
_entity_poly.entity_id
_entity_poly.type
_entity_poly.pdbx_seq_one_letter_code
_entity_poly.pdbx_strand_id
1 'polypeptide(L)'
;MVLTNAQKQKRYRENLKVKGLHHEMKVKHTKRMKIYRQCLTGQAKQDYDKRHAESQRTYRNKKKISINGYSTKQSLAKAIKKATHTLPKDLGKKKEVVRVLAQTVGILSRKDHQCITRKLSSTTQNSIVSFYCRDDISYQMPGKRDTIVVNDNGQKTTYQKRILLYTIREAYELFLAENPGISLGRTVFADVRPKYVVVKSSMAHR
;
A
#
# COMPACT_ATOMS: atom_id res chain seq x y z
N MET A 1 30.62 -40.38 -33.28
CA MET A 1 31.53 -39.70 -32.33
C MET A 1 31.52 -40.44 -31.00
N VAL A 2 32.69 -40.70 -30.42
CA VAL A 2 32.79 -41.35 -29.10
C VAL A 2 32.28 -40.40 -28.03
N LEU A 3 31.26 -40.81 -27.28
CA LEU A 3 30.70 -40.00 -26.19
C LEU A 3 31.75 -39.81 -25.08
N THR A 4 31.86 -38.60 -24.57
CA THR A 4 32.71 -38.33 -23.39
C THR A 4 32.13 -39.03 -22.16
N ASN A 5 32.96 -39.29 -21.13
CA ASN A 5 32.51 -39.94 -19.90
C ASN A 5 31.36 -39.17 -19.22
N ALA A 6 31.39 -37.83 -19.28
CA ALA A 6 30.32 -36.98 -18.77
C ALA A 6 29.00 -37.20 -19.54
N GLN A 7 29.06 -37.29 -20.87
CA GLN A 7 27.89 -37.54 -21.72
C GLN A 7 27.33 -38.95 -21.52
N LYS A 8 28.21 -39.97 -21.44
CA LYS A 8 27.81 -41.37 -21.11
C LYS A 8 27.08 -41.43 -19.76
N GLN A 9 27.62 -40.76 -18.75
CA GLN A 9 27.03 -40.74 -17.41
C GLN A 9 25.70 -39.97 -17.36
N LYS A 10 25.57 -38.89 -18.15
CA LYS A 10 24.30 -38.15 -18.30
C LYS A 10 23.21 -39.05 -18.92
N ARG A 11 23.53 -39.72 -20.03
CA ARG A 11 22.61 -40.66 -20.71
C ARG A 11 22.18 -41.80 -19.81
N TYR A 12 23.11 -42.38 -19.04
CA TYR A 12 22.79 -43.39 -18.05
C TYR A 12 21.81 -42.89 -16.97
N ARG A 13 22.01 -41.68 -16.44
CA ARG A 13 21.10 -41.06 -15.45
C ARG A 13 19.71 -40.80 -16.03
N GLU A 14 19.62 -40.39 -17.27
CA GLU A 14 18.33 -40.18 -17.96
C GLU A 14 17.60 -41.51 -18.17
N ASN A 15 18.30 -42.55 -18.65
CA ASN A 15 17.74 -43.89 -18.79
C ASN A 15 17.23 -44.47 -17.46
N LEU A 16 17.94 -44.22 -16.35
CA LEU A 16 17.47 -44.62 -15.01
C LEU A 16 16.20 -43.89 -14.56
N LYS A 17 16.00 -42.64 -14.98
CA LYS A 17 14.77 -41.88 -14.69
C LYS A 17 13.60 -42.40 -15.51
N VAL A 18 13.82 -42.65 -16.80
CA VAL A 18 12.81 -43.23 -17.71
C VAL A 18 12.35 -44.60 -17.20
N LYS A 19 13.27 -45.43 -16.72
CA LYS A 19 12.97 -46.76 -16.16
C LYS A 19 12.39 -46.73 -14.73
N GLY A 20 12.24 -45.56 -14.09
CA GLY A 20 11.79 -45.45 -12.68
C GLY A 20 12.80 -45.93 -11.61
N LEU A 21 13.87 -46.62 -12.00
CA LEU A 21 14.87 -47.24 -11.11
C LEU A 21 15.82 -46.24 -10.40
N HIS A 22 15.68 -44.95 -10.68
CA HIS A 22 16.58 -43.92 -10.14
C HIS A 22 16.55 -43.86 -8.60
N HIS A 23 15.38 -44.03 -7.98
CA HIS A 23 15.28 -44.02 -6.51
C HIS A 23 15.95 -45.25 -5.89
N GLU A 24 15.67 -46.44 -6.41
CA GLU A 24 16.26 -47.70 -5.92
C GLU A 24 17.79 -47.69 -6.03
N MET A 25 18.32 -47.17 -7.14
CA MET A 25 19.77 -47.05 -7.34
C MET A 25 20.42 -46.12 -6.30
N LYS A 26 19.75 -45.03 -5.93
CA LYS A 26 20.21 -44.15 -4.84
C LYS A 26 20.23 -44.91 -3.51
N VAL A 27 19.14 -45.62 -3.18
CA VAL A 27 19.05 -46.41 -1.94
C VAL A 27 20.16 -47.46 -1.88
N LYS A 28 20.39 -48.22 -2.96
CA LYS A 28 21.48 -49.22 -3.04
C LYS A 28 22.86 -48.59 -2.87
N HIS A 29 23.09 -47.40 -3.45
CA HIS A 29 24.36 -46.70 -3.28
C HIS A 29 24.55 -46.22 -1.83
N THR A 30 23.52 -45.63 -1.22
CA THR A 30 23.57 -45.21 0.20
C THR A 30 23.85 -46.39 1.12
N LYS A 31 23.21 -47.54 0.90
CA LYS A 31 23.48 -48.79 1.66
C LYS A 31 24.95 -49.22 1.52
N ARG A 32 25.48 -49.27 0.29
CA ARG A 32 26.89 -49.60 0.02
C ARG A 32 27.85 -48.65 0.72
N MET A 33 27.61 -47.34 0.65
CA MET A 33 28.44 -46.34 1.32
C MET A 33 28.37 -46.45 2.84
N LYS A 34 27.20 -46.80 3.41
CA LYS A 34 27.06 -47.03 4.86
C LYS A 34 27.90 -48.22 5.31
N ILE A 35 27.83 -49.34 4.58
CA ILE A 35 28.63 -50.54 4.86
C ILE A 35 30.12 -50.23 4.74
N TYR A 36 30.53 -49.59 3.64
CA TYR A 36 31.93 -49.16 3.44
C TYR A 36 32.45 -48.34 4.63
N ARG A 37 31.68 -47.36 5.11
CA ARG A 37 32.05 -46.55 6.29
C ARG A 37 32.16 -47.37 7.57
N GLN A 38 31.32 -48.39 7.75
CA GLN A 38 31.36 -49.26 8.92
C GLN A 38 32.57 -50.20 8.91
N CYS A 39 33.03 -50.59 7.72
CA CYS A 39 34.20 -51.46 7.57
C CYS A 39 35.55 -50.70 7.64
N LEU A 40 35.56 -49.36 7.65
CA LEU A 40 36.78 -48.57 7.78
C LEU A 40 37.33 -48.63 9.21
N THR A 41 38.59 -49.03 9.36
CA THR A 41 39.30 -49.09 10.64
C THR A 41 40.70 -48.47 10.52
N GLY A 42 41.34 -48.18 11.65
CA GLY A 42 42.72 -47.70 11.72
C GLY A 42 42.98 -46.41 10.93
N GLN A 43 44.11 -46.36 10.21
CA GLN A 43 44.56 -45.20 9.42
C GLN A 43 43.56 -44.83 8.31
N ALA A 44 42.94 -45.82 7.66
CA ALA A 44 41.98 -45.58 6.58
C ALA A 44 40.73 -44.81 7.05
N LYS A 45 40.30 -45.03 8.30
CA LYS A 45 39.20 -44.26 8.91
C LYS A 45 39.63 -42.82 9.20
N GLN A 46 40.83 -42.64 9.74
CA GLN A 46 41.37 -41.31 10.03
C GLN A 46 41.50 -40.46 8.77
N ASP A 47 41.98 -41.03 7.67
CA ASP A 47 42.10 -40.33 6.38
C ASP A 47 40.75 -39.99 5.76
N TYR A 48 39.77 -40.91 5.89
CA TYR A 48 38.40 -40.63 5.45
C TYR A 48 37.80 -39.44 6.21
N ASP A 49 37.95 -39.43 7.53
CA ASP A 49 37.44 -38.36 8.40
C ASP A 49 38.14 -37.03 8.12
N LYS A 50 39.47 -37.03 7.93
CA LYS A 50 40.25 -35.84 7.52
C LYS A 50 39.77 -35.27 6.18
N ARG A 51 39.66 -36.11 5.14
CA ARG A 51 39.16 -35.69 3.81
C ARG A 51 37.73 -35.15 3.89
N HIS A 52 36.89 -35.79 4.70
CA HIS A 52 35.52 -35.32 4.92
C HIS A 52 35.51 -33.96 5.64
N ALA A 53 36.33 -33.79 6.68
CA ALA A 53 36.46 -32.53 7.42
C ALA A 53 36.98 -31.39 6.53
N GLU A 54 38.02 -31.64 5.71
CA GLU A 54 38.56 -30.70 4.73
C GLU A 54 37.52 -30.32 3.67
N SER A 55 36.76 -31.29 3.17
CA SER A 55 35.65 -31.04 2.23
C SER A 55 34.57 -30.15 2.86
N GLN A 56 34.26 -30.36 4.14
CA GLN A 56 33.31 -29.50 4.88
C GLN A 56 33.89 -28.10 5.12
N ARG A 57 35.18 -27.99 5.48
CA ARG A 57 35.87 -26.72 5.69
C ARG A 57 35.91 -25.87 4.42
N THR A 58 36.29 -26.48 3.29
CA THR A 58 36.30 -25.81 1.97
C THR A 58 34.89 -25.37 1.55
N TYR A 59 33.86 -26.20 1.78
CA TYR A 59 32.47 -25.82 1.52
C TYR A 59 32.00 -24.64 2.39
N ARG A 60 32.37 -24.61 3.68
CA ARG A 60 32.05 -23.51 4.61
C ARG A 60 32.77 -22.21 4.23
N ASN A 61 34.05 -22.31 3.85
CA ASN A 61 34.89 -21.16 3.48
C ASN A 61 34.58 -20.62 2.08
N LYS A 62 33.83 -21.36 1.26
CA LYS A 62 33.43 -20.89 -0.07
C LYS A 62 32.51 -19.67 0.06
N LYS A 63 33.00 -18.51 -0.38
CA LYS A 63 32.25 -17.25 -0.39
C LYS A 63 30.93 -17.44 -1.14
N LYS A 64 29.81 -17.31 -0.42
CA LYS A 64 28.48 -17.40 -1.02
C LYS A 64 28.19 -16.06 -1.69
N ILE A 65 28.15 -16.05 -3.02
CA ILE A 65 27.73 -14.87 -3.78
C ILE A 65 26.24 -14.68 -3.48
N SER A 66 25.89 -13.64 -2.73
CA SER A 66 24.50 -13.30 -2.49
C SER A 66 23.89 -12.79 -3.79
N ILE A 67 22.88 -13.47 -4.30
CA ILE A 67 22.10 -13.01 -5.44
C ILE A 67 20.80 -12.46 -4.86
N ASN A 68 20.57 -11.16 -5.03
CA ASN A 68 19.31 -10.47 -4.68
C ASN A 68 18.84 -10.73 -3.24
N GLY A 69 19.74 -10.58 -2.25
CA GLY A 69 19.42 -10.78 -0.83
C GLY A 69 19.35 -12.24 -0.36
N TYR A 70 19.51 -13.22 -1.25
CA TYR A 70 19.59 -14.64 -0.89
C TYR A 70 20.99 -15.22 -1.10
N SER A 71 21.41 -16.13 -0.22
CA SER A 71 22.75 -16.74 -0.27
C SER A 71 23.01 -17.61 -1.51
N THR A 72 21.96 -18.22 -2.08
CA THR A 72 22.03 -19.08 -3.28
C THR A 72 20.72 -19.03 -4.08
N LYS A 73 20.78 -19.36 -5.38
CA LYS A 73 19.57 -19.58 -6.20
C LYS A 73 18.64 -20.65 -5.63
N GLN A 74 19.22 -21.69 -5.01
CA GLN A 74 18.46 -22.77 -4.37
C GLN A 74 17.69 -22.30 -3.13
N SER A 75 18.28 -21.41 -2.32
CA SER A 75 17.56 -20.83 -1.17
C SER A 75 16.40 -19.95 -1.61
N LEU A 76 16.57 -19.14 -2.67
CA LEU A 76 15.49 -18.36 -3.26
C LEU A 76 14.37 -19.28 -3.78
N ALA A 77 14.72 -20.32 -4.54
CA ALA A 77 13.73 -21.27 -5.06
C ALA A 77 12.94 -21.98 -3.94
N LYS A 78 13.59 -22.32 -2.82
CA LYS A 78 12.92 -22.88 -1.64
C LYS A 78 11.97 -21.87 -1.01
N ALA A 79 12.37 -20.60 -0.89
CA ALA A 79 11.52 -19.54 -0.37
C ALA A 79 10.28 -19.31 -1.26
N ILE A 80 10.48 -19.21 -2.58
CA ILE A 80 9.38 -19.11 -3.56
C ILE A 80 8.46 -20.33 -3.46
N LYS A 81 9.00 -21.54 -3.35
CA LYS A 81 8.19 -22.76 -3.20
C LYS A 81 7.32 -22.73 -1.95
N LYS A 82 7.86 -22.26 -0.82
CA LYS A 82 7.10 -22.10 0.42
C LYS A 82 6.00 -21.04 0.26
N ALA A 83 6.34 -19.86 -0.24
CA ALA A 83 5.38 -18.77 -0.45
C ALA A 83 4.26 -19.16 -1.42
N THR A 84 4.59 -19.87 -2.50
CA THR A 84 3.59 -20.34 -3.48
C THR A 84 2.66 -21.41 -2.94
N HIS A 85 3.11 -22.24 -1.99
CA HIS A 85 2.30 -23.26 -1.33
C HIS A 85 1.32 -22.65 -0.31
N THR A 86 1.68 -21.55 0.33
CA THR A 86 0.80 -20.85 1.28
C THR A 86 -0.26 -19.99 0.60
N LEU A 87 -0.10 -19.67 -0.67
CA LEU A 87 -1.07 -18.88 -1.43
C LEU A 87 -2.32 -19.72 -1.80
N PRO A 88 -3.48 -19.06 -2.00
CA PRO A 88 -4.68 -19.72 -2.51
C PRO A 88 -4.43 -20.46 -3.83
N LYS A 89 -5.16 -21.58 -4.03
CA LYS A 89 -5.13 -22.37 -5.28
C LYS A 89 -5.72 -21.60 -6.46
N ASP A 90 -6.79 -20.85 -6.22
CA ASP A 90 -7.47 -20.04 -7.23
C ASP A 90 -6.58 -18.91 -7.75
N LEU A 91 -6.49 -18.78 -9.08
CA LEU A 91 -5.61 -17.81 -9.74
C LEU A 91 -6.02 -16.35 -9.46
N GLY A 92 -7.32 -16.07 -9.39
CA GLY A 92 -7.82 -14.73 -9.11
C GLY A 92 -7.44 -14.27 -7.71
N LYS A 93 -7.76 -15.10 -6.71
CA LYS A 93 -7.39 -14.84 -5.30
C LYS A 93 -5.88 -14.74 -5.12
N LYS A 94 -5.12 -15.59 -5.82
CA LYS A 94 -3.65 -15.57 -5.79
C LYS A 94 -3.07 -14.25 -6.32
N LYS A 95 -3.56 -13.77 -7.47
CA LYS A 95 -3.13 -12.48 -8.05
C LYS A 95 -3.44 -11.33 -7.10
N GLU A 96 -4.61 -11.35 -6.48
CA GLU A 96 -5.04 -10.29 -5.57
C GLU A 96 -4.16 -10.21 -4.31
N VAL A 97 -3.92 -11.35 -3.66
CA VAL A 97 -3.02 -11.40 -2.49
C VAL A 97 -1.62 -10.92 -2.86
N VAL A 98 -1.07 -11.33 -4.00
CA VAL A 98 0.24 -10.88 -4.46
C VAL A 98 0.25 -9.37 -4.75
N ARG A 99 -0.82 -8.82 -5.33
CA ARG A 99 -0.99 -7.38 -5.57
C ARG A 99 -0.94 -6.60 -4.26
N VAL A 100 -1.72 -7.02 -3.26
CA VAL A 100 -1.74 -6.39 -1.94
C VAL A 100 -0.37 -6.49 -1.27
N LEU A 101 0.27 -7.65 -1.28
CA LEU A 101 1.62 -7.81 -0.73
C LEU A 101 2.63 -6.90 -1.43
N ALA A 102 2.59 -6.80 -2.75
CA ALA A 102 3.46 -5.90 -3.51
C ALA A 102 3.21 -4.42 -3.16
N GLN A 103 1.96 -4.04 -2.86
CA GLN A 103 1.63 -2.71 -2.33
C GLN A 103 2.20 -2.49 -0.92
N THR A 104 2.09 -3.47 -0.03
CA THR A 104 2.63 -3.36 1.34
C THR A 104 4.15 -3.24 1.40
N VAL A 105 4.85 -3.89 0.47
CA VAL A 105 6.32 -3.81 0.34
C VAL A 105 6.75 -2.52 -0.39
N GLY A 106 5.81 -1.76 -0.96
CA GLY A 106 6.10 -0.53 -1.70
C GLY A 106 6.60 -0.75 -3.13
N ILE A 107 6.41 -1.96 -3.69
CA ILE A 107 6.75 -2.26 -5.09
C ILE A 107 5.69 -1.67 -6.03
N LEU A 108 4.41 -1.76 -5.63
CA LEU A 108 3.30 -1.15 -6.34
C LEU A 108 2.74 0.00 -5.51
N SER A 109 2.46 1.13 -6.14
CA SER A 109 1.74 2.21 -5.46
C SER A 109 0.29 1.78 -5.20
N ARG A 110 -0.21 2.06 -4.00
CA ARG A 110 -1.63 1.89 -3.69
C ARG A 110 -2.38 2.98 -4.45
N LYS A 111 -3.45 2.61 -5.16
CA LYS A 111 -4.38 3.62 -5.67
C LYS A 111 -5.08 4.22 -4.46
N ASP A 112 -4.59 5.36 -3.99
CA ASP A 112 -5.31 6.13 -3.00
C ASP A 112 -6.61 6.59 -3.63
N HIS A 113 -7.71 6.42 -2.90
CA HIS A 113 -8.96 7.04 -3.28
C HIS A 113 -8.75 8.54 -3.16
N GLN A 114 -8.50 9.20 -4.30
CA GLN A 114 -8.53 10.66 -4.34
C GLN A 114 -9.96 11.06 -4.02
N CYS A 115 -10.21 11.51 -2.79
CA CYS A 115 -11.38 12.31 -2.52
C CYS A 115 -11.16 13.60 -3.31
N ILE A 116 -11.71 13.65 -4.52
CA ILE A 116 -11.76 14.88 -5.30
C ILE A 116 -12.74 15.78 -4.54
N THR A 117 -12.21 16.52 -3.56
CA THR A 117 -12.94 17.63 -2.96
C THR A 117 -13.08 18.66 -4.07
N ARG A 118 -14.26 18.67 -4.72
CA ARG A 118 -14.59 19.71 -5.71
C ARG A 118 -14.66 21.03 -4.95
N LYS A 119 -13.56 21.78 -4.96
CA LYS A 119 -13.51 23.13 -4.38
C LYS A 119 -14.49 23.99 -5.17
N LEU A 120 -15.31 24.76 -4.46
CA LEU A 120 -16.20 25.73 -5.07
C LEU A 120 -15.37 26.80 -5.78
N SER A 121 -15.81 27.26 -6.95
CA SER A 121 -15.09 28.34 -7.66
C SER A 121 -15.06 29.61 -6.81
N SER A 122 -13.95 30.33 -6.85
CA SER A 122 -13.79 31.60 -6.12
C SER A 122 -14.84 32.63 -6.53
N THR A 123 -15.24 32.62 -7.80
CA THR A 123 -16.32 33.48 -8.34
C THR A 123 -17.64 33.22 -7.62
N THR A 124 -18.06 31.96 -7.51
CA THR A 124 -19.31 31.58 -6.85
C THR A 124 -19.24 31.86 -5.35
N GLN A 125 -18.09 31.61 -4.71
CA GLN A 125 -17.89 31.97 -3.30
C GLN A 125 -18.10 33.46 -3.06
N ASN A 126 -17.48 34.30 -3.89
CA ASN A 126 -17.62 35.75 -3.77
C ASN A 126 -19.08 36.18 -4.00
N SER A 127 -19.78 35.61 -4.99
CA SER A 127 -21.21 35.90 -5.20
C SER A 127 -22.07 35.57 -3.98
N ILE A 128 -21.82 34.43 -3.32
CA ILE A 128 -22.53 34.03 -2.10
C ILE A 128 -22.22 35.00 -0.95
N VAL A 129 -20.95 35.35 -0.75
CA VAL A 129 -20.53 36.30 0.29
C VAL A 129 -21.15 37.67 0.06
N SER A 130 -21.12 38.17 -1.18
CA SER A 130 -21.76 39.43 -1.56
C SER A 130 -23.27 39.38 -1.32
N PHE A 131 -23.95 38.29 -1.65
CA PHE A 131 -25.37 38.11 -1.38
C PHE A 131 -25.69 38.21 0.11
N TYR A 132 -24.93 37.52 0.97
CA TYR A 132 -25.11 37.61 2.42
C TYR A 132 -24.88 39.01 2.98
N CYS A 133 -23.99 39.79 2.37
CA CYS A 133 -23.65 41.15 2.82
C CYS A 133 -24.60 42.24 2.34
N ARG A 134 -25.62 41.92 1.53
CA ARG A 134 -26.64 42.91 1.15
C ARG A 134 -27.54 43.25 2.33
N ASP A 135 -27.98 44.51 2.39
CA ASP A 135 -28.80 45.03 3.49
C ASP A 135 -30.24 44.47 3.50
N ASP A 136 -30.73 44.00 2.35
CA ASP A 136 -32.02 43.31 2.22
C ASP A 136 -31.99 41.84 2.65
N ILE A 137 -30.80 41.23 2.73
CA ILE A 137 -30.60 39.85 3.17
C ILE A 137 -30.18 39.79 4.64
N SER A 138 -29.27 40.68 5.05
CA SER A 138 -28.81 40.78 6.43
C SER A 138 -28.70 42.22 6.91
N TYR A 139 -29.11 42.47 8.14
CA TYR A 139 -29.07 43.78 8.77
C TYR A 139 -27.79 43.95 9.60
N GLN A 140 -27.04 45.03 9.38
CA GLN A 140 -25.86 45.33 10.18
C GLN A 140 -26.26 45.90 11.55
N MET A 141 -25.72 45.31 12.62
CA MET A 141 -26.00 45.79 13.97
C MET A 141 -25.37 47.18 14.18
N PRO A 142 -26.05 48.11 14.88
CA PRO A 142 -25.55 49.47 15.07
C PRO A 142 -24.56 49.61 16.24
N GLY A 143 -24.52 48.66 17.18
CA GLY A 143 -23.79 48.83 18.44
C GLY A 143 -22.28 48.64 18.31
N LYS A 144 -21.49 49.50 18.95
CA LYS A 144 -20.01 49.38 18.99
C LYS A 144 -19.51 48.05 19.59
N ARG A 145 -20.31 47.43 20.47
CA ARG A 145 -20.03 46.11 21.07
C ARG A 145 -20.44 44.94 20.17
N ASP A 146 -21.20 45.20 19.11
CA ASP A 146 -21.70 44.19 18.18
C ASP A 146 -20.67 43.90 17.09
N THR A 147 -19.43 43.65 17.51
CA THR A 147 -18.31 43.31 16.63
C THR A 147 -17.88 41.87 16.83
N ILE A 148 -17.23 41.29 15.83
CA ILE A 148 -16.64 39.96 15.86
C ILE A 148 -15.27 40.01 15.17
N VAL A 149 -14.29 39.35 15.79
CA VAL A 149 -12.95 39.23 15.23
C VAL A 149 -12.89 37.94 14.41
N VAL A 150 -12.61 38.07 13.11
CA VAL A 150 -12.43 36.94 12.19
C VAL A 150 -10.96 36.86 11.79
N ASN A 151 -10.44 35.64 11.72
CA ASN A 151 -9.10 35.40 11.19
C ASN A 151 -9.23 34.99 9.72
N ASP A 152 -8.84 35.90 8.82
CA ASP A 152 -8.80 35.68 7.39
C ASP A 152 -7.34 35.58 6.96
N ASN A 153 -6.92 34.41 6.49
CA ASN A 153 -5.57 34.14 5.98
C ASN A 153 -4.40 34.54 6.91
N GLY A 154 -4.60 34.44 8.23
CA GLY A 154 -3.59 34.77 9.24
C GLY A 154 -3.66 36.20 9.76
N GLN A 155 -4.54 37.05 9.20
CA GLN A 155 -4.81 38.40 9.69
C GLN A 155 -6.10 38.44 10.50
N LYS A 156 -6.04 39.03 11.69
CA LYS A 156 -7.23 39.27 12.52
C LYS A 156 -7.89 40.58 12.08
N THR A 157 -9.10 40.49 11.56
CA THR A 157 -9.90 41.64 11.13
C THR A 157 -11.18 41.70 11.96
N THR A 158 -11.52 42.89 12.45
CA THR A 158 -12.74 43.12 13.23
C THR A 158 -13.86 43.55 12.29
N TYR A 159 -14.95 42.77 12.26
CA TYR A 159 -16.14 43.05 11.48
C TYR A 159 -17.32 43.39 12.39
N GLN A 160 -18.22 44.25 11.91
CA GLN A 160 -19.51 44.45 12.56
C GLN A 160 -20.41 43.23 12.32
N LYS A 161 -21.10 42.76 13.35
CA LYS A 161 -22.06 41.66 13.22
C LYS A 161 -23.22 42.08 12.31
N ARG A 162 -23.63 41.15 11.45
CA ARG A 162 -24.83 41.26 10.63
C ARG A 162 -25.80 40.16 11.03
N ILE A 163 -27.08 40.48 11.12
CA ILE A 163 -28.15 39.54 11.46
C ILE A 163 -28.84 39.14 10.17
N LEU A 164 -28.85 37.85 9.85
CA LEU A 164 -29.58 37.33 8.71
C LEU A 164 -31.09 37.49 8.95
N LEU A 165 -31.78 38.15 8.01
CA LEU A 165 -33.22 38.42 8.11
C LEU A 165 -34.05 37.15 7.86
N TYR A 166 -33.59 36.34 6.91
CA TYR A 166 -34.22 35.09 6.50
C TYR A 166 -33.59 33.88 7.20
N THR A 167 -34.29 32.75 7.18
CA THR A 167 -33.66 31.46 7.49
C THR A 167 -32.65 31.10 6.40
N ILE A 168 -31.68 30.24 6.73
CA ILE A 168 -30.68 29.77 5.75
C ILE A 168 -31.36 29.12 4.54
N ARG A 169 -32.49 28.45 4.75
CA ARG A 169 -33.28 27.81 3.69
C ARG A 169 -33.88 28.84 2.73
N GLU A 170 -34.57 29.84 3.26
CA GLU A 170 -35.20 30.89 2.46
C GLU A 170 -34.15 31.72 1.72
N ALA A 171 -33.05 32.09 2.38
CA ALA A 171 -31.94 32.81 1.76
C ALA A 171 -31.32 32.02 0.59
N TYR A 172 -31.24 30.69 0.72
CA TYR A 172 -30.75 29.82 -0.35
C TYR A 172 -31.71 29.76 -1.54
N GLU A 173 -33.02 29.65 -1.29
CA GLU A 173 -34.05 29.66 -2.33
C GLU A 173 -34.07 31.01 -3.08
N LEU A 174 -33.94 32.13 -2.36
CA LEU A 174 -33.78 33.47 -2.95
C LEU A 174 -32.51 33.57 -3.81
N PHE A 175 -31.38 33.09 -3.30
CA PHE A 175 -30.11 33.12 -4.05
C PHE A 175 -30.20 32.35 -5.38
N LEU A 176 -30.84 31.18 -5.39
CA LEU A 176 -31.05 30.40 -6.61
C LEU A 176 -32.03 31.06 -7.57
N ALA A 177 -33.07 31.72 -7.06
CA ALA A 177 -34.01 32.47 -7.88
C ALA A 177 -33.32 33.65 -8.59
N GLU A 178 -32.41 34.35 -7.91
CA GLU A 178 -31.60 35.42 -8.50
C GLU A 178 -30.48 34.90 -9.43
N ASN A 179 -30.03 33.65 -9.24
CA ASN A 179 -28.89 33.07 -9.96
C ASN A 179 -29.23 31.68 -10.54
N PRO A 180 -30.12 31.58 -11.54
CA PRO A 180 -30.60 30.30 -12.06
C PRO A 180 -29.51 29.43 -12.73
N GLY A 181 -28.34 30.00 -13.05
CA GLY A 181 -27.20 29.28 -13.63
C GLY A 181 -26.26 28.62 -12.62
N ILE A 182 -26.43 28.87 -11.32
CA ILE A 182 -25.53 28.37 -10.27
C ILE A 182 -26.14 27.12 -9.62
N SER A 183 -25.58 25.95 -9.93
CA SER A 183 -25.93 24.70 -9.26
C SER A 183 -25.09 24.52 -7.99
N LEU A 184 -25.69 24.79 -6.83
CA LEU A 184 -25.04 24.70 -5.53
C LEU A 184 -25.89 23.85 -4.57
N GLY A 185 -25.27 23.22 -3.57
CA GLY A 185 -26.00 22.53 -2.50
C GLY A 185 -26.24 23.44 -1.29
N ARG A 186 -27.37 23.26 -0.60
CA ARG A 186 -27.72 24.06 0.60
C ARG A 186 -26.68 23.99 1.72
N THR A 187 -26.05 22.83 1.94
CA THR A 187 -24.99 22.68 2.96
C THR A 187 -23.78 23.53 2.61
N VAL A 188 -23.32 23.45 1.36
CA VAL A 188 -22.21 24.27 0.85
C VAL A 188 -22.54 25.77 0.94
N PHE A 189 -23.78 26.15 0.63
CA PHE A 189 -24.24 27.55 0.79
C PHE A 189 -24.08 28.04 2.23
N ALA A 190 -24.57 27.24 3.18
CA ALA A 190 -24.51 27.56 4.60
C ALA A 190 -23.06 27.63 5.11
N ASP A 191 -22.17 26.78 4.61
CA ASP A 191 -20.75 26.73 4.99
C ASP A 191 -19.96 27.93 4.46
N VAL A 192 -20.33 28.46 3.29
CA VAL A 192 -19.68 29.64 2.67
C VAL A 192 -20.11 30.95 3.34
N ARG A 193 -21.15 30.92 4.19
CA ARG A 193 -21.62 32.10 4.93
C ARG A 193 -20.48 32.74 5.74
N PRO A 194 -20.25 34.06 5.62
CA PRO A 194 -19.27 34.75 6.44
C PRO A 194 -19.57 34.60 7.94
N LYS A 195 -18.52 34.44 8.75
CA LYS A 195 -18.66 34.23 10.21
C LYS A 195 -19.32 35.41 10.94
N TYR A 196 -19.22 36.61 10.37
CA TYR A 196 -19.85 37.82 10.92
C TYR A 196 -21.33 37.96 10.57
N VAL A 197 -21.89 37.08 9.72
CA VAL A 197 -23.32 37.00 9.44
C VAL A 197 -23.93 35.92 10.33
N VAL A 198 -24.66 36.36 11.36
CA VAL A 198 -25.24 35.53 12.41
C VAL A 198 -26.70 35.24 12.10
N VAL A 199 -27.14 34.01 12.35
CA VAL A 199 -28.55 33.63 12.19
C VAL A 199 -29.36 34.22 13.35
N LYS A 200 -30.58 34.69 13.07
CA LYS A 200 -31.49 35.20 14.10
C LYS A 200 -31.66 34.24 15.29
N SER A 201 -31.71 32.93 15.07
CA SER A 201 -31.83 31.91 16.12
C SER A 201 -30.62 31.80 17.05
N SER A 202 -29.44 32.26 16.61
CA SER A 202 -28.21 32.29 17.41
C SER A 202 -28.15 33.50 18.34
N MET A 203 -29.04 34.48 18.18
CA MET A 203 -29.10 35.63 19.06
C MET A 203 -29.89 35.23 20.31
N ALA A 204 -29.27 35.36 21.48
CA ALA A 204 -29.98 35.19 22.73
C ALA A 204 -31.04 36.30 22.85
N HIS A 205 -32.31 35.92 22.99
CA HIS A 205 -33.34 36.84 23.43
C HIS A 205 -32.99 37.27 24.87
N ARG A 206 -32.54 38.51 25.02
CA ARG A 206 -32.50 39.20 26.31
C ARG A 206 -33.59 40.24 26.33
#